data_AF-A0A1C4K9R8-F1
#
_entry.id   AF-A0A1C4K9R8-F1
#
_cell.length_a   1.000
_cell.length_b   1.000
_cell.length_c   1.000
_cell.angle_alpha   90.00
_cell.angle_beta   90.00
_cell.angle_gamma   90.00
#
_symmetry.space_group_name_H-M   'P 1'
#
loop_
_entity.id
_entity.type
_entity.pdbx_description
1 polymer ?
#
loop_
_entity_poly.entity_id
_entity_poly.type
_entity_poly.pdbx_seq_one_letter_code
_entity_poly.pdbx_strand_id
1 'polypeptide(L)' 'HGPHSAARGALCGALLGAAHGDTALPPDWLPALEGRASLLALAEDFALEMTQGPALHGPDRAAFAWLERYPREL' A
#
# COMPACT_ATOMS: atom_id res chain seq x y z
N HIS A 1 -27.88 6.90 -0.36
CA HIS A 1 -26.45 7.14 -0.55
C HIS A 1 -26.25 8.60 -0.94
N GLY A 2 -25.40 9.33 -0.21
CA GLY A 2 -25.16 10.77 -0.42
C GLY A 2 -23.84 11.03 -1.13
N PRO A 3 -23.54 12.28 -1.52
CA PRO A 3 -22.43 12.66 -2.40
C PRO A 3 -21.04 12.18 -1.96
N HIS A 4 -20.82 11.93 -0.66
CA HIS A 4 -19.55 11.42 -0.12
C HIS A 4 -19.56 9.91 0.14
N SER A 5 -20.42 9.13 -0.52
CA SER A 5 -20.47 7.67 -0.33
C SER A 5 -19.16 6.99 -0.74
N ALA A 6 -18.52 7.43 -1.83
CA ALA A 6 -17.26 6.88 -2.29
C ALA A 6 -16.14 7.08 -1.26
N ALA A 7 -15.95 8.32 -0.76
CA ALA A 7 -14.93 8.63 0.23
C ALA A 7 -15.14 7.89 1.56
N ARG A 8 -16.39 7.82 2.04
CA ARG A 8 -16.72 7.05 3.26
C ARG A 8 -16.52 5.55 3.06
N GLY A 9 -16.86 5.04 1.89
CA GLY A 9 -16.61 3.65 1.51
C GLY A 9 -15.13 3.32 1.51
N ALA A 10 -14.30 4.18 0.92
CA ALA A 10 -12.85 4.03 0.90
C ALA A 10 -12.25 4.04 2.32
N LEU A 11 -12.65 4.99 3.17
CA LEU A 11 -12.19 5.04 4.56
C LEU A 11 -12.60 3.80 5.36
N CYS A 12 -13.86 3.39 5.24
CA CYS A 12 -14.36 2.20 5.93
C CYS A 12 -13.62 0.95 5.46
N GLY A 13 -13.40 0.81 4.15
CA GLY A 13 -12.61 -0.27 3.57
C GLY A 13 -11.16 -0.30 4.06
N ALA A 14 -10.50 0.87 4.16
CA ALA A 14 -9.14 0.96 4.68
C ALA A 14 -9.04 0.51 6.16
N LEU A 15 -9.99 0.94 7.00
CA LEU A 15 -10.05 0.53 8.41
C LEU A 15 -10.29 -0.98 8.55
N LEU A 16 -11.24 -1.53 7.79
CA LEU A 16 -11.53 -2.97 7.78
C LEU A 16 -10.34 -3.78 7.26
N GLY A 17 -9.68 -3.32 6.19
CA GLY A 17 -8.48 -3.95 5.65
C GLY A 17 -7.33 -3.97 6.65
N ALA A 18 -7.11 -2.88 7.38
CA ALA A 18 -6.11 -2.84 8.45
C ALA A 18 -6.43 -3.81 9.61
N ALA A 19 -7.71 -3.98 9.95
CA ALA A 19 -8.14 -4.86 11.03
C ALA A 19 -8.16 -6.36 10.64
N HIS A 20 -8.42 -6.68 9.37
CA HIS A 20 -8.69 -8.05 8.92
C HIS A 20 -7.70 -8.60 7.89
N GLY A 21 -6.81 -7.77 7.36
CA GLY A 21 -5.97 -8.13 6.22
C GLY A 21 -6.72 -8.12 4.89
N ASP A 22 -5.97 -8.13 3.79
CA ASP A 22 -6.50 -8.10 2.42
C ASP A 22 -7.10 -9.44 1.97
N THR A 23 -6.68 -10.55 2.59
CA THR A 23 -7.23 -11.90 2.33
C THR A 23 -8.66 -12.09 2.80
N ALA A 24 -9.20 -11.15 3.59
CA ALA A 24 -10.58 -11.17 4.05
C ALA A 24 -11.59 -10.71 2.96
N LEU A 25 -11.11 -10.15 1.85
CA LEU A 25 -11.97 -9.71 0.75
C LEU A 25 -12.53 -10.89 -0.03
N PRO A 26 -13.82 -10.83 -0.44
CA PRO A 26 -14.38 -11.84 -1.34
C PRO A 26 -13.56 -11.94 -2.64
N PRO A 27 -13.10 -13.14 -3.03
CA PRO A 27 -12.19 -13.29 -4.17
C PRO A 27 -12.82 -12.82 -5.48
N ASP A 28 -14.13 -12.98 -5.65
CA ASP A 28 -14.87 -12.59 -6.86
C ASP A 28 -14.95 -11.05 -7.05
N TRP A 29 -14.63 -10.26 -6.02
CA TRP A 29 -14.60 -8.79 -6.14
C TRP A 29 -13.29 -8.28 -6.72
N LEU A 30 -12.21 -9.04 -6.55
CA LEU A 30 -10.85 -8.60 -6.89
C LEU A 30 -10.59 -8.45 -8.39
N PRO A 31 -11.15 -9.29 -9.30
CA PRO A 31 -10.92 -9.15 -10.74
C PRO A 31 -11.43 -7.83 -11.34
N ALA A 32 -12.42 -7.20 -10.71
CA ALA A 32 -12.97 -5.93 -11.17
C ALA A 32 -12.18 -4.70 -10.69
N LEU A 33 -11.18 -4.88 -9.82
CA LEU A 33 -10.43 -3.79 -9.22
C LEU A 33 -9.29 -3.32 -10.14
N GLU A 34 -9.48 -2.15 -10.73
CA GLU A 34 -8.43 -1.45 -11.48
C GLU A 34 -7.22 -1.18 -10.59
N GLY A 35 -6.01 -1.42 -11.11
CA GLY A 35 -4.77 -1.09 -10.42
C GLY A 35 -4.44 -1.95 -9.19
N ARG A 36 -5.15 -3.07 -8.95
CA ARG A 36 -4.94 -3.93 -7.77
C ARG A 36 -3.46 -4.30 -7.54
N ALA A 37 -2.75 -4.69 -8.60
CA ALA A 37 -1.34 -5.07 -8.49
C ALA A 37 -0.47 -3.91 -8.00
N SER A 38 -0.70 -2.70 -8.52
CA SER A 38 0.03 -1.50 -8.09
C SER A 38 -0.31 -1.10 -6.66
N LEU A 39 -1.59 -1.22 -6.25
CA LEU A 39 -2.01 -0.94 -4.88
C LEU A 39 -1.34 -1.88 -3.88
N LEU A 40 -1.27 -3.18 -4.19
CA LEU A 40 -0.59 -4.16 -3.33
C LEU A 40 0.91 -3.89 -3.23
N ALA A 41 1.57 -3.62 -4.37
CA ALA A 41 2.99 -3.27 -4.36
C ALA A 41 3.28 -2.03 -3.51
N LEU A 42 2.45 -0.97 -3.63
CA LEU A 42 2.59 0.23 -2.80
C LEU A 42 2.33 -0.03 -1.31
N ALA A 43 1.37 -0.89 -0.98
CA ALA A 43 1.09 -1.26 0.40
C ALA A 43 2.25 -2.07 1.03
N GLU A 44 2.84 -2.99 0.26
CA GLU A 44 4.04 -3.73 0.67
C GLU A 44 5.26 -2.80 0.84
N ASP A 45 5.49 -1.92 -0.13
CA ASP A 45 6.55 -0.91 -0.06
C ASP A 45 6.36 0.00 1.18
N PHE A 46 5.13 0.45 1.46
CA PHE A 46 4.84 1.22 2.66
C PHE A 46 5.12 0.44 3.95
N ALA A 47 4.69 -0.82 4.03
CA ALA A 47 4.97 -1.67 5.19
C ALA A 47 6.48 -1.87 5.39
N LEU A 48 7.23 -2.02 4.29
CA LEU A 48 8.69 -2.13 4.31
C LEU A 48 9.33 -0.84 4.83
N GLU A 49 8.94 0.34 4.34
CA GLU A 49 9.42 1.64 4.81
C GLU A 49 9.17 1.86 6.31
N MET A 50 7.97 1.54 6.79
CA MET A 50 7.58 1.73 8.20
C MET A 50 8.30 0.79 9.16
N THR A 51 8.78 -0.38 8.68
CA THR A 51 9.39 -1.40 9.53
C THR A 51 10.92 -1.49 9.37
N GLN A 52 11.44 -1.11 8.20
CA GLN A 52 12.85 -1.26 7.82
C GLN A 52 13.52 0.07 7.44
N GLY A 53 12.92 1.22 7.75
CA GLY A 53 13.45 2.55 7.39
C GLY A 53 14.97 2.72 7.57
N PRO A 54 15.59 2.37 8.72
CA PRO A 54 17.04 2.47 8.87
C PRO A 54 17.86 1.66 7.84
N ALA A 55 17.39 0.48 7.43
CA ALA A 55 18.03 -0.35 6.42
C ALA A 55 17.80 0.18 4.99
N LEU A 56 16.65 0.80 4.75
CA LEU A 56 16.29 1.38 3.44
C LEU A 56 16.90 2.76 3.19
N HIS A 57 17.33 3.46 4.25
CA HIS A 57 17.97 4.78 4.17
C HIS A 57 19.44 4.77 4.64
N GLY A 58 20.00 3.58 4.86
CA GLY A 58 21.41 3.38 5.20
C GLY A 58 22.33 3.37 3.96
N PRO A 59 23.62 3.05 4.14
CA PRO A 59 24.58 2.98 3.03
C PRO A 59 24.56 1.63 2.27
N ASP A 60 23.72 0.67 2.68
CA ASP A 60 23.76 -0.71 2.18
C ASP A 60 23.06 -0.90 0.83
N ARG A 61 23.27 -2.07 0.20
CA ARG A 61 22.65 -2.43 -1.08
C ARG A 61 21.12 -2.30 -1.09
N ALA A 62 20.46 -2.64 0.00
CA ALA A 62 19.00 -2.52 0.13
C ALA A 62 18.54 -1.05 -0.04
N ALA A 63 19.29 -0.11 0.53
CA ALA A 63 19.01 1.31 0.40
C ALA A 63 19.18 1.82 -1.03
N PHE A 64 20.20 1.35 -1.77
CA PHE A 64 20.37 1.74 -3.18
C PHE A 64 19.17 1.35 -4.05
N ALA A 65 18.69 0.11 -3.93
CA ALA A 65 17.51 -0.35 -4.68
C ALA A 65 16.23 0.42 -4.26
N TRP A 66 16.10 0.73 -2.97
CA TRP A 66 14.99 1.52 -2.45
C TRP A 66 14.99 2.95 -3.01
N LEU A 67 16.14 3.63 -2.99
CA LEU A 67 16.30 5.00 -3.48
C LEU A 67 16.23 5.12 -5.00
N GLU A 68 16.54 4.06 -5.75
CA GLU A 68 16.29 4.01 -7.21
C GLU A 68 14.79 4.04 -7.52
N ARG A 69 13.98 3.31 -6.73
CA ARG A 69 12.53 3.26 -6.86
C ARG A 69 11.82 4.49 -6.27
N TYR A 70 12.32 4.97 -5.13
CA TYR A 70 11.81 6.13 -4.40
C TYR A 70 12.91 7.19 -4.23
N PRO A 71 13.21 7.96 -5.29
CA PRO A 71 14.22 9.01 -5.21
C PRO A 71 13.83 10.04 -4.17
N ARG A 72 14.79 10.40 -3.31
CA ARG A 72 14.72 11.65 -2.57
C ARG A 72 15.08 12.73 -3.57
N GLU A 73 14.19 13.68 -3.83
CA GLU A 73 14.47 14.77 -4.77
C GLU A 73 15.78 15.51 -4.35
N LEU A 74 16.50 16.01 -5.37
CA LEU A 74 17.82 16.67 -5.30
C LEU A 74 17.81 17.99 -4.51
#